data_AF-A0A3P7MYK7-F1
#
_entry.id   AF-A0A3P7MYK7-F1
#
_cell.length_a   1.000
_cell.length_b   1.000
_cell.length_c   1.000
_cell.angle_alpha   90.00
_cell.angle_beta   90.00
_cell.angle_gamma   90.00
#
_symmetry.space_group_name_H-M   'P 1'
#
loop_
_entity.id
_entity.type
_entity.pdbx_description
1 polymer ?
#
loop_
_entity_poly.entity_id
_entity_poly.type
_entity_poly.pdbx_seq_one_letter_code
_entity_poly.pdbx_strand_id
1 'polypeptide(L)' 'MDIEQCREACRQFDCAAVNLFQIGEFAFKCEILNSIYGMQPATGAACYYASDAMGAYGYGGYGGYGGYFGRRK' A
#
# COMPACT_ATOMS: atom_id res chain seq x y z
N MET A 1 15.70 6.32 1.21
CA MET A 1 14.57 6.05 2.10
C MET A 1 13.80 4.91 1.50
N ASP A 2 13.73 3.79 2.20
CA ASP A 2 13.09 2.57 1.70
C ASP A 2 11.59 2.53 2.02
N ILE A 3 10.86 1.74 1.24
CA ILE A 3 9.42 1.54 1.44
C ILE A 3 9.11 1.01 2.85
N GLU A 4 10.00 0.20 3.41
CA GLU A 4 9.83 -0.41 4.74
C GLU A 4 9.78 0.65 5.84
N GLN A 5 10.67 1.63 5.80
CA GLN A 5 10.67 2.73 6.76
C GLN A 5 9.38 3.55 6.68
N CYS A 6 8.86 3.74 5.47
CA CYS A 6 7.61 4.46 5.31
C CYS A 6 6.39 3.67 5.78
N ARG A 7 6.36 2.36 5.52
CA ARG A 7 5.32 1.47 6.04
C ARG A 7 5.33 1.44 7.56
N GLU A 8 6.51 1.40 8.18
CA GLU A 8 6.62 1.39 9.63
C GLU A 8 6.12 2.69 10.26
N ALA A 9 6.45 3.85 9.66
CA ALA A 9 5.86 5.12 10.07
C ALA A 9 4.33 5.09 9.92
N CYS A 10 3.81 4.59 8.80
CA CYS A 10 2.38 4.44 8.56
C CYS A 10 1.67 3.64 9.67
N ARG A 11 2.29 2.54 10.16
CA ARG A 11 1.78 1.74 11.27
C ARG A 11 1.74 2.51 12.58
N GLN A 12 2.79 3.27 12.88
CA GLN A 12 2.85 4.06 14.12
C GLN A 12 1.76 5.14 14.19
N PHE A 13 1.27 5.59 13.02
CA PHE A 13 0.26 6.64 12.91
C PHE A 13 -1.14 6.14 12.51
N ASP A 14 -1.38 4.82 12.53
CA ASP A 14 -2.66 4.20 12.16
C ASP A 14 -3.23 4.70 10.82
N CYS A 15 -2.37 4.65 9.80
CA CYS A 15 -2.72 5.10 8.46
C CYS A 15 -3.60 4.09 7.70
N ALA A 16 -4.18 4.52 6.58
CA ALA A 16 -4.87 3.65 5.63
C ALA A 16 -3.94 3.10 4.53
N ALA A 17 -3.00 3.89 4.01
CA ALA A 17 -2.06 3.49 2.96
C ALA A 17 -0.79 4.34 2.91
N VAL A 18 0.21 3.84 2.17
CA VAL A 18 1.38 4.60 1.73
C VAL A 18 1.44 4.71 0.21
N ASN A 19 1.89 5.87 -0.27
CA ASN A 19 2.38 6.03 -1.63
C ASN A 19 3.89 6.24 -1.59
N LEU A 20 4.62 5.55 -2.46
CA LEU A 20 6.02 5.80 -2.72
C LEU A 20 6.18 6.29 -4.15
N PHE A 21 6.70 7.50 -4.31
CA PHE A 21 6.96 8.13 -5.60
C PHE A 21 8.45 8.23 -5.83
N GLN A 22 8.91 7.77 -6.99
CA GLN A 22 10.25 8.07 -7.48
C GLN A 22 10.25 9.50 -8.05
N ILE A 23 10.97 10.41 -7.41
CA ILE A 23 11.08 11.82 -7.80
C ILE A 23 12.42 12.13 -8.49
N GLY A 24 13.32 11.15 -8.56
CA GLY A 24 14.59 11.20 -9.28
C GLY A 24 15.22 9.81 -9.33
N GLU A 25 16.39 9.69 -9.98
CA GLU A 25 17.04 8.38 -10.20
C GLU A 25 17.27 7.59 -8.89
N PHE A 26 17.61 8.29 -7.81
CA PHE A 26 17.82 7.72 -6.47
C PHE A 26 17.00 8.41 -5.38
N ALA A 27 16.03 9.25 -5.77
CA ALA A 27 15.25 10.05 -4.85
C ALA A 27 13.80 9.55 -4.79
N PHE A 28 13.33 9.27 -3.58
CA PHE A 28 11.99 8.75 -3.33
C PHE A 28 11.27 9.62 -2.31
N LYS A 29 10.01 9.93 -2.58
CA LYS A 29 9.09 10.60 -1.67
C LYS A 29 8.09 9.57 -1.18
N CYS A 30 7.83 9.56 0.12
CA CYS A 30 6.73 8.79 0.66
C CYS A 30 5.61 9.69 1.19
N GLU A 31 4.38 9.28 0.96
CA GLU A 31 3.18 9.93 1.50
C GLU A 31 2.38 8.93 2.32
N ILE A 32 2.06 9.31 3.56
CA ILE A 32 1.22 8.55 4.47
C ILE A 32 -0.20 9.09 4.34
N LEU A 33 -1.15 8.20 4.07
CA LEU A 33 -2.55 8.54 3.84
C LEU A 33 -3.40 7.99 4.97
N ASN A 34 -4.16 8.85 5.65
CA ASN A 34 -5.12 8.43 6.68
C ASN A 34 -6.46 7.94 6.10
N SER A 35 -6.75 8.25 4.82
CA SER A 35 -7.97 7.84 4.14
C SER A 35 -7.70 7.60 2.66
N ILE A 36 -8.48 6.71 2.04
CA ILE A 36 -8.32 6.32 0.63
C ILE A 36 -9.69 6.39 -0.04
N TYR A 37 -9.79 7.17 -1.10
CA TYR A 37 -11.01 7.28 -1.92
C TYR A 37 -10.96 6.38 -3.15
N GLY A 38 -9.77 5.99 -3.59
CA GLY A 38 -9.53 5.10 -4.71
C GLY A 38 -8.04 4.95 -5.00
N MET A 39 -7.67 3.94 -5.78
CA MET A 39 -6.30 3.77 -6.29
C MET A 39 -6.28 3.95 -7.80
N GLN A 40 -5.34 4.77 -8.27
CA GLN A 40 -5.08 4.96 -9.68
C GLN A 40 -3.61 4.65 -9.96
N PRO A 41 -3.31 3.78 -10.96
CA PRO A 41 -1.92 3.49 -11.32
C PRO A 41 -1.23 4.74 -11.87
N ALA A 42 0.00 4.96 -11.44
CA ALA A 42 0.84 6.06 -11.90
C ALA A 42 2.28 5.56 -12.12
N THR A 43 2.92 6.02 -13.20
CA THR A 43 4.30 5.66 -13.53
C THR A 43 5.25 6.18 -12.47
N GLY A 44 6.17 5.33 -12.01
CA GLY A 44 7.12 5.70 -10.94
C GLY A 44 6.49 5.79 -9.55
N ALA A 45 5.27 5.27 -9.37
CA ALA A 45 4.58 5.21 -8.09
C ALA A 45 4.32 3.76 -7.66
N ALA A 46 4.43 3.50 -6.36
CA ALA A 46 3.97 2.26 -5.74
C ALA A 46 3.05 2.59 -4.56
N CYS A 47 1.85 2.02 -4.56
CA CYS A 47 0.86 2.18 -3.50
C CYS A 47 0.73 0.88 -2.71
N TYR A 48 0.65 0.97 -1.39
CA TYR A 48 0.42 -0.18 -0.51
C TYR A 48 -0.62 0.16 0.55
N TYR A 49 -1.59 -0.72 0.75
CA TYR A 49 -2.51 -0.58 1.86
C TYR A 49 -1.82 -0.92 3.18
N ALA A 50 -2.26 -0.27 4.27
CA ALA A 50 -1.81 -0.63 5.62
C ALA A 50 -2.17 -2.08 5.96
N SER A 51 -3.29 -2.59 5.42
CA SER A 51 -3.68 -4.00 5.52
C SER A 51 -2.71 -4.96 4.82
N ASP A 52 -2.12 -4.56 3.70
CA ASP A 52 -1.13 -5.39 2.99
C ASP A 52 0.15 -5.53 3.81
N ALA A 53 0.44 -4.55 4.68
CA ALA A 53 1.54 -4.59 5.62
C ALA A 53 1.31 -5.57 6.79
N MET A 54 0.06 -5.97 7.06
CA MET A 54 -0.31 -6.97 8.07
C MET A 54 -0.20 -8.41 7.55
N GLY A 55 -0.23 -8.62 6.23
CA GLY A 55 -0.10 -9.94 5.61
C GLY A 55 1.33 -10.48 5.53
N ALA A 56 2.36 -9.66 5.80
CA ALA A 56 3.76 -10.05 5.59
C ALA A 56 4.42 -10.81 6.77
N TYR A 57 3.81 -10.85 7.96
CA TYR A 57 4.35 -11.57 9.14
C TYR A 57 3.42 -12.67 9.66
N GLY A 58 2.30 -12.91 8.98
CA GLY A 58 1.29 -13.86 9.38
C GLY A 58 0.86 -14.73 8.22
N TYR A 59 1.48 -15.89 8.12
CA TYR A 59 0.92 -17.16 7.63
C TYR A 59 0.16 -17.16 6.28
N GLY A 60 0.63 -18.00 5.36
CA GLY A 60 0.20 -18.04 3.96
C GLY A 60 -1.30 -18.07 3.68
N GLY A 61 -1.65 -17.53 2.52
CA GLY A 61 -2.95 -17.72 1.89
C GLY A 61 -3.10 -16.85 0.65
N TYR A 62 -2.95 -17.47 -0.53
CA TYR A 62 -3.62 -17.17 -1.81
C TYR A 62 -4.11 -15.72 -2.03
N GLY A 63 -3.57 -14.95 -2.97
CA GLY A 63 -3.82 -15.17 -4.40
C GLY A 63 -5.04 -14.36 -4.89
N GLY A 64 -4.85 -13.51 -5.91
CA GLY A 64 -5.91 -12.85 -6.69
C GLY A 64 -6.16 -11.40 -6.25
N TYR A 65 -5.79 -10.36 -6.99
CA TYR A 65 -6.31 -10.00 -8.32
C TYR A 65 -7.78 -10.40 -8.54
N GLY A 66 -8.66 -9.41 -8.43
CA GLY A 66 -9.90 -9.34 -9.19
C GLY A 66 -11.12 -9.95 -8.51
N GLY A 67 -12.21 -9.18 -8.48
CA GLY A 67 -13.52 -9.78 -8.22
C GLY A 67 -14.58 -8.83 -7.71
N TYR A 68 -14.98 -7.89 -8.56
CA TYR A 68 -16.35 -7.40 -8.62
C TYR A 68 -17.39 -8.46 -8.25
N PHE A 69 -18.40 -8.04 -7.48
CA PHE A 69 -19.78 -8.57 -7.53
C PHE A 69 -19.99 -10.07 -7.31
N GLY A 70 -20.71 -10.44 -6.25
CA GLY A 70 -21.47 -11.71 -6.33
C GLY A 70 -21.87 -12.34 -5.01
N ARG A 71 -22.85 -11.73 -4.34
CA ARG A 71 -23.79 -12.43 -3.46
C ARG A 71 -24.38 -13.63 -4.22
N ARG A 72 -24.19 -14.87 -3.78
CA ARG A 72 -24.98 -16.03 -4.26
C ARG A 72 -25.25 -17.08 -3.18
N LYS A 73 -26.57 -17.27 -3.03
CA LYS A 73 -27.37 -18.36 -2.45
C LYS A 73 -27.10 -18.75 -1.01
#